data_AF-A0A2E6LUY6-F1
#
_entry.id   AF-A0A2E6LUY6-F1
#
_cell.length_a   1.000
_cell.length_b   1.000
_cell.length_c   1.000
_cell.angle_alpha   90.00
_cell.angle_beta   90.00
_cell.angle_gamma   90.00
#
_symmetry.space_group_name_H-M   'P 1'
#
loop_
_entity.id
_entity.type
_entity.pdbx_description
1 polymer ?
#
loop_
_entity_poly.entity_id
_entity_poly.type
_entity_poly.pdbx_seq_one_letter_code
_entity_poly.pdbx_strand_id
1 'polypeptide(L)'
;MRYIYLLASILFFSACTLDQQKQNQDEVIIKQIVSVYDADTFRAALKDWPEYLGNDVGIRIRGIDAPEIRGKCPQEKTDAIKARDYVRQRLANADHIRLENIETGKYFRLVADVYVDGHNLAETLVQLHYARPYDGGQRKGWCPIS
;
A
#
# COMPACT_ATOMS: atom_id res chain seq x y z
N MET A 1 36.15 50.47 44.14
CA MET A 1 36.71 49.54 43.13
C MET A 1 36.12 48.15 43.35
N ARG A 2 35.77 47.48 42.26
CA ARG A 2 35.34 46.07 42.11
C ARG A 2 33.91 45.71 42.50
N TYR A 3 33.04 46.02 41.53
CA TYR A 3 31.97 45.13 41.06
C TYR A 3 32.44 43.67 41.00
N ILE A 4 31.58 42.72 41.37
CA ILE A 4 31.24 41.51 40.60
C ILE A 4 29.94 40.96 41.22
N TYR A 5 28.82 41.32 40.62
CA TYR A 5 27.55 40.61 40.80
C TYR A 5 27.60 39.40 39.87
N LEU A 6 27.82 38.20 40.39
CA LEU A 6 27.65 36.98 39.61
C LEU A 6 26.18 36.53 39.73
N LEU A 7 25.30 37.22 38.99
CA LEU A 7 23.93 36.75 38.76
C LEU A 7 24.02 35.53 37.84
N ALA A 8 23.94 34.33 38.42
CA ALA A 8 23.71 33.12 37.67
C ALA A 8 22.26 33.13 37.15
N SER A 9 22.06 33.77 35.98
CA SER A 9 20.82 33.68 35.24
C SER A 9 20.70 32.25 34.69
N ILE A 10 20.04 31.38 35.44
CA ILE A 10 19.57 30.08 34.95
C ILE A 10 18.46 30.38 33.95
N LEU A 11 18.85 30.59 32.69
CA LEU A 11 17.94 30.48 31.56
C LEU A 11 17.48 29.03 31.52
N PHE A 12 16.32 28.75 32.13
CA PHE A 12 15.53 27.57 31.83
C PHE A 12 15.13 27.68 30.35
N PHE A 13 16.03 27.24 29.47
CA PHE A 13 15.69 26.88 28.10
C PHE A 13 14.73 25.71 28.22
N SER A 14 13.44 26.03 28.32
CA SER A 14 12.38 25.06 28.17
C SER A 14 12.55 24.51 26.76
N ALA A 15 13.22 23.36 26.65
CA ALA A 15 13.22 22.56 25.45
C ALA A 15 11.78 22.05 25.31
N CYS A 16 10.91 22.92 24.78
CA CYS A 16 9.68 22.51 24.15
C CYS A 16 10.12 21.60 23.03
N THR A 17 10.15 20.30 23.30
CA THR A 17 10.16 19.29 22.26
C THR A 17 8.84 19.46 21.54
N LEU A 18 8.83 20.33 20.53
CA LEU A 18 7.81 20.28 19.48
C LEU A 18 7.98 18.90 18.86
N ASP A 19 7.13 17.99 19.30
CA ASP A 19 6.93 16.70 18.67
C ASP A 19 6.50 17.00 17.22
N GLN A 20 7.46 17.00 16.30
CA GLN A 20 7.17 17.12 14.88
C GLN A 20 6.51 15.81 14.47
N GLN A 21 5.19 15.69 14.68
CA GLN A 21 4.38 14.80 13.86
C GLN A 21 4.50 15.31 12.42
N LYS A 22 5.49 14.77 11.70
CA LYS A 22 5.58 14.88 10.26
C LYS A 22 4.32 14.23 9.70
N GLN A 23 3.28 15.02 9.41
CA GLN A 23 2.18 14.53 8.58
C GLN A 23 2.81 14.03 7.29
N ASN A 24 2.76 12.72 7.06
CA ASN A 24 3.11 12.14 5.77
C ASN A 24 2.12 12.72 4.75
N GLN A 25 2.57 13.73 4.02
CA GLN A 25 1.76 14.51 3.08
C GLN A 25 1.27 13.69 1.86
N ASP A 26 1.63 12.40 1.78
CA ASP A 26 1.40 11.53 0.63
C ASP A 26 0.55 10.28 0.96
N GLU A 27 -0.04 10.20 2.16
CA GLU A 27 -0.93 9.09 2.51
C GLU A 27 -2.31 9.27 1.88
N VAL A 28 -2.72 8.34 1.02
CA VAL A 28 -4.08 8.32 0.45
C VAL A 28 -4.89 7.19 1.09
N ILE A 29 -6.03 7.55 1.67
CA ILE A 29 -6.93 6.59 2.32
C ILE A 29 -7.92 6.05 1.29
N ILE A 30 -8.19 4.75 1.36
CA ILE A 30 -9.26 4.14 0.58
C ILE A 30 -10.59 4.33 1.30
N LYS A 31 -11.57 4.90 0.59
CA LYS A 31 -12.94 5.06 1.08
C LYS A 31 -13.75 3.78 0.94
N GLN A 32 -13.61 3.09 -0.20
CA GLN A 32 -14.41 1.90 -0.50
C GLN A 32 -13.70 1.02 -1.53
N ILE A 33 -13.71 -0.29 -1.31
CA ILE A 33 -13.30 -1.27 -2.31
C ILE A 33 -14.43 -1.47 -3.31
N VAL A 34 -14.13 -1.29 -4.61
CA VAL A 34 -15.08 -1.47 -5.70
C VAL A 34 -15.03 -2.89 -6.23
N SER A 35 -13.82 -3.39 -6.54
CA SER A 35 -13.65 -4.76 -7.04
C SER A 35 -12.23 -5.28 -6.85
N VAL A 36 -12.10 -6.60 -6.78
CA VAL A 36 -10.81 -7.31 -6.79
C VAL A 36 -10.93 -8.40 -7.84
N TYR A 37 -10.28 -8.23 -9.00
CA TYR A 37 -10.33 -9.22 -10.08
C TYR A 37 -9.19 -10.24 -9.92
N ASP A 38 -7.96 -9.75 -9.78
CA ASP A 38 -6.75 -10.53 -9.48
C ASP A 38 -6.19 -10.14 -8.10
N ALA A 39 -5.22 -10.90 -7.59
CA ALA A 39 -4.72 -10.69 -6.22
C ALA A 39 -3.76 -9.50 -6.08
N ASP A 40 -3.16 -9.03 -7.18
CA ASP A 40 -2.17 -7.94 -7.16
C ASP A 40 -2.75 -6.59 -7.67
N THR A 41 -4.02 -6.57 -8.05
CA THR A 41 -4.69 -5.40 -8.61
C THR A 41 -6.16 -5.37 -8.19
N PHE A 42 -6.59 -4.25 -7.60
CA PHE A 42 -7.97 -4.03 -7.20
C PHE A 42 -8.43 -2.63 -7.64
N ARG A 43 -9.72 -2.35 -7.55
CA ARG A 43 -10.29 -1.03 -7.83
C ARG A 43 -10.99 -0.48 -6.60
N ALA A 44 -10.85 0.82 -6.37
CA ALA A 44 -11.36 1.46 -5.18
C ALA A 44 -11.76 2.93 -5.41
N ALA A 45 -12.64 3.42 -4.55
CA ALA A 45 -12.88 4.83 -4.34
C ALA A 45 -11.88 5.35 -3.31
N LEU A 46 -11.21 6.45 -3.62
CA LEU A 46 -10.23 7.09 -2.75
C LEU A 46 -10.90 8.21 -1.95
N LYS A 47 -10.50 8.38 -0.68
CA LYS A 47 -10.97 9.49 0.15
C LYS A 47 -10.40 10.80 -0.39
N ASP A 48 -11.20 11.87 -0.38
CA ASP A 48 -10.82 13.21 -0.82
C ASP A 48 -10.36 13.29 -2.30
N TRP A 49 -10.73 12.29 -3.10
CA TRP A 49 -10.45 12.23 -4.52
C TRP A 49 -11.47 13.04 -5.33
N PRO A 50 -11.05 13.82 -6.34
CA PRO A 50 -11.98 14.63 -7.12
C PRO A 50 -13.05 13.77 -7.80
N GLU A 51 -14.33 14.09 -7.55
CA GLU A 51 -15.47 13.30 -8.03
C GLU A 51 -15.49 13.15 -9.56
N TYR A 52 -15.04 14.16 -10.30
CA TYR A 52 -14.96 14.13 -11.77
C TYR A 52 -13.92 13.13 -12.31
N LEU A 53 -12.98 12.65 -11.49
CA LEU A 53 -12.04 11.58 -11.84
C LEU A 53 -12.63 10.18 -11.58
N GLY A 54 -13.81 10.11 -10.97
CA GLY A 54 -14.53 8.88 -10.68
C GLY A 54 -14.12 8.19 -9.38
N ASN A 55 -14.95 7.24 -8.95
CA ASN A 55 -14.81 6.46 -7.72
C ASN A 55 -14.30 5.04 -7.98
N ASP A 56 -13.69 4.81 -9.14
CA ASP A 56 -13.29 3.50 -9.61
C ASP A 56 -11.86 3.59 -10.16
N VAL A 57 -10.91 3.73 -9.24
CA VAL A 57 -9.49 3.88 -9.54
C VAL A 57 -8.83 2.51 -9.43
N GLY A 58 -8.17 2.06 -10.50
CA GLY A 58 -7.37 0.85 -10.46
C GLY A 58 -6.10 1.06 -9.65
N ILE A 59 -5.80 0.16 -8.71
CA ILE A 59 -4.64 0.19 -7.83
C ILE A 59 -3.91 -1.14 -8.00
N ARG A 60 -2.66 -1.08 -8.45
CA ARG A 60 -1.75 -2.21 -8.49
C ARG A 60 -0.84 -2.17 -7.27
N ILE A 61 -0.78 -3.29 -6.55
CA ILE A 61 0.13 -3.48 -5.44
C ILE A 61 1.58 -3.49 -5.98
N ARG A 62 2.42 -2.63 -5.45
CA ARG A 62 3.83 -2.50 -5.84
C ARG A 62 4.61 -3.77 -5.49
N GLY A 63 5.63 -4.08 -6.30
CA GLY A 63 6.67 -5.05 -5.96
C GLY A 63 6.27 -6.52 -6.06
N ILE A 64 5.05 -6.83 -6.54
CA ILE A 64 4.59 -8.21 -6.66
C ILE A 64 3.99 -8.56 -8.02
N ASP A 65 4.00 -9.85 -8.32
CA ASP A 65 3.29 -10.52 -9.40
C ASP A 65 2.46 -11.65 -8.80
N ALA A 66 1.19 -11.76 -9.18
CA ALA A 66 0.27 -12.80 -8.72
C ALA A 66 -0.18 -13.69 -9.89
N PRO A 67 -0.62 -14.94 -9.62
CA PRO A 67 -1.26 -15.77 -10.64
C PRO A 67 -2.55 -15.10 -11.14
N GLU A 68 -2.78 -15.17 -12.46
CA GLU A 68 -3.85 -14.45 -13.14
C GLU A 68 -5.11 -15.31 -13.26
N ILE A 69 -6.30 -14.74 -13.05
CA ILE A 69 -7.58 -15.49 -13.17
C ILE A 69 -7.78 -16.07 -14.57
N ARG A 70 -7.22 -15.40 -15.59
CA ARG A 70 -7.21 -15.85 -17.00
C ARG A 70 -5.91 -16.56 -17.38
N GLY A 71 -5.23 -17.18 -16.40
CA GLY A 71 -4.00 -17.92 -16.56
C GLY A 71 -4.04 -19.02 -17.62
N LYS A 72 -2.86 -19.49 -18.04
CA LYS A 72 -2.71 -20.41 -19.18
C LYS A 72 -3.05 -21.86 -18.85
N CYS A 73 -2.86 -22.27 -17.59
CA CYS A 73 -3.08 -23.64 -17.14
C CYS A 73 -4.06 -23.70 -15.96
N PRO A 74 -4.67 -24.87 -15.70
CA PRO A 74 -5.61 -25.03 -14.59
C PRO A 74 -5.01 -24.69 -13.22
N GLN A 75 -3.76 -25.06 -12.96
CA GLN A 75 -3.09 -24.80 -11.68
C GLN A 75 -2.97 -23.29 -11.38
N GLU A 76 -2.51 -22.50 -12.36
CA GLU A 76 -2.43 -21.04 -12.23
C GLU A 76 -3.81 -20.44 -11.91
N LYS A 77 -4.87 -20.89 -12.58
CA LYS A 77 -6.23 -20.39 -12.32
C LYS A 77 -6.71 -20.74 -10.90
N THR A 78 -6.41 -21.95 -10.43
CA THR A 78 -6.74 -22.38 -9.06
C THR A 78 -6.01 -21.53 -8.03
N ASP A 79 -4.72 -21.27 -8.24
CA ASP A 79 -3.92 -20.47 -7.32
C ASP A 79 -4.32 -18.99 -7.38
N ALA A 80 -4.67 -18.47 -8.57
CA ALA A 80 -5.24 -17.13 -8.76
C ALA A 80 -6.53 -16.93 -7.97
N ILE A 81 -7.44 -17.92 -7.98
CA ILE A 81 -8.69 -17.86 -7.22
C ILE A 81 -8.41 -17.78 -5.73
N LYS A 82 -7.51 -18.64 -5.20
CA LYS A 82 -7.15 -18.63 -3.78
C LYS A 82 -6.55 -17.30 -3.35
N ALA A 83 -5.58 -16.80 -4.11
CA ALA A 83 -4.91 -15.53 -3.84
C ALA A 83 -5.90 -14.35 -3.87
N ARG A 84 -6.77 -14.31 -4.89
CA ARG A 84 -7.82 -13.28 -5.03
C ARG A 84 -8.80 -13.32 -3.87
N ASP A 85 -9.26 -14.50 -3.46
CA ASP A 85 -10.26 -14.64 -2.40
C ASP A 85 -9.68 -14.24 -1.04
N TYR A 86 -8.40 -14.53 -0.79
CA TYR A 86 -7.67 -13.99 0.35
C TYR A 86 -7.65 -12.46 0.35
N VAL A 87 -7.26 -11.83 -0.77
CA VAL A 87 -7.21 -10.36 -0.88
C VAL A 87 -8.60 -9.74 -0.70
N ARG A 88 -9.64 -10.32 -1.32
CA ARG A 88 -11.03 -9.88 -1.13
C ARG A 88 -11.42 -9.89 0.34
N GLN A 89 -11.17 -10.99 1.03
CA GLN A 89 -11.51 -11.12 2.44
C GLN A 89 -10.70 -10.15 3.30
N ARG A 90 -9.40 -10.01 3.02
CA ARG A 90 -8.51 -9.12 3.78
C ARG A 90 -8.93 -7.65 3.65
N LEU A 91 -9.28 -7.21 2.44
CA LEU A 91 -9.71 -5.84 2.17
C LEU A 91 -11.15 -5.57 2.65
N ALA A 92 -12.06 -6.55 2.54
CA ALA A 92 -13.45 -6.38 2.98
C ALA A 92 -13.60 -6.26 4.51
N ASN A 93 -12.69 -6.89 5.27
CA ASN A 93 -12.69 -6.87 6.73
C ASN A 93 -11.71 -5.85 7.32
N ALA A 94 -11.14 -4.96 6.50
CA ALA A 94 -10.18 -3.97 6.96
C ALA A 94 -10.89 -2.77 7.59
N ASP A 95 -10.36 -2.29 8.71
CA ASP A 95 -10.78 -1.03 9.32
C ASP A 95 -10.11 0.14 8.60
N HIS A 96 -8.85 -0.03 8.20
CA HIS A 96 -8.05 1.01 7.56
C HIS A 96 -7.22 0.47 6.41
N ILE A 97 -7.41 1.04 5.23
CA ILE A 97 -6.58 0.77 4.05
C ILE A 97 -5.98 2.08 3.56
N ARG A 98 -4.66 2.12 3.46
CA ARG A 98 -3.91 3.29 2.99
C ARG A 98 -2.94 2.93 1.88
N LEU A 99 -2.68 3.90 1.03
CA LEU A 99 -1.72 3.86 -0.05
C LEU A 99 -0.57 4.79 0.26
N GLU A 100 0.65 4.30 0.05
CA GLU A 100 1.90 5.06 0.18
C GLU A 100 2.71 4.93 -1.12
N ASN A 101 3.67 5.83 -1.33
CA ASN A 101 4.58 5.83 -2.48
C ASN A 101 3.84 5.65 -3.81
N ILE A 102 2.85 6.52 -4.07
CA ILE A 102 1.93 6.38 -5.20
C ILE A 102 2.58 6.88 -6.48
N GLU A 103 2.51 6.07 -7.53
CA GLU A 103 2.96 6.42 -8.88
C GLU A 103 1.84 6.17 -9.90
N THR A 104 1.89 6.88 -11.02
CA THR A 104 1.01 6.60 -12.15
C THR A 104 1.52 5.40 -12.93
N GLY A 105 0.66 4.41 -13.12
CA GLY A 105 0.89 3.24 -13.95
C GLY A 105 0.27 3.37 -15.34
N LYS A 106 0.46 2.34 -16.16
CA LYS A 106 -0.23 2.21 -17.46
C LYS A 106 -1.75 2.13 -17.27
N TYR A 107 -2.50 2.62 -18.26
CA TYR A 107 -3.98 2.57 -18.29
C TYR A 107 -4.67 3.29 -17.12
N PHE A 108 -4.10 4.43 -16.69
CA PHE A 108 -4.65 5.26 -15.60
C PHE A 108 -4.85 4.51 -14.27
N ARG A 109 -4.04 3.48 -14.00
CA ARG A 109 -3.98 2.83 -12.68
C ARG A 109 -2.93 3.52 -11.81
N LEU A 110 -3.11 3.47 -10.50
CA LEU A 110 -2.08 3.76 -9.53
C LEU A 110 -1.22 2.51 -9.29
N VAL A 111 0.07 2.73 -9.00
CA VAL A 111 0.96 1.72 -8.42
C VAL A 111 1.35 2.25 -7.04
N ALA A 112 1.15 1.46 -5.99
CA ALA A 112 1.34 1.93 -4.63
C ALA A 112 1.75 0.81 -3.69
N ASP A 113 2.41 1.18 -2.59
CA ASP A 113 2.50 0.33 -1.42
C ASP A 113 1.14 0.35 -0.72
N VAL A 114 0.61 -0.83 -0.44
CA VAL A 114 -0.74 -0.98 0.11
C VAL A 114 -0.64 -1.54 1.51
N TYR A 115 -1.14 -0.78 2.49
CA TYR A 115 -1.20 -1.20 3.88
C TYR A 115 -2.64 -1.45 4.29
N VAL A 116 -2.87 -2.60 4.91
CA VAL A 116 -4.17 -3.01 5.44
C VAL A 116 -4.01 -3.22 6.95
N ASP A 117 -4.70 -2.38 7.73
CA ASP A 117 -4.60 -2.30 9.20
C ASP A 117 -3.15 -2.25 9.70
N GLY A 118 -2.30 -1.47 9.01
CA GLY A 118 -0.89 -1.31 9.35
C GLY A 118 0.06 -2.35 8.75
N HIS A 119 -0.43 -3.41 8.11
CA HIS A 119 0.40 -4.46 7.51
C HIS A 119 0.56 -4.27 6.01
N ASN A 120 1.79 -4.39 5.50
CA ASN A 120 2.06 -4.34 4.07
C ASN A 120 1.47 -5.57 3.36
N LEU A 121 0.58 -5.32 2.41
CA LEU A 121 -0.15 -6.38 1.70
C LEU A 121 0.74 -7.17 0.74
N ALA A 122 1.71 -6.53 0.08
CA ALA A 122 2.66 -7.21 -0.78
C ALA A 122 3.49 -8.24 0.00
N GLU A 123 4.05 -7.83 1.15
CA GLU A 123 4.82 -8.73 2.02
C GLU A 123 3.97 -9.91 2.49
N THR A 124 2.73 -9.64 2.90
CA THR A 124 1.77 -10.66 3.34
C THR A 124 1.51 -11.69 2.22
N LEU A 125 1.27 -11.22 0.99
CA LEU A 125 0.99 -12.12 -0.15
C LEU A 125 2.20 -12.96 -0.54
N VAL A 126 3.42 -12.42 -0.44
CA VAL A 126 4.65 -13.17 -0.69
C VAL A 126 4.85 -14.24 0.39
N GLN A 127 4.69 -13.89 1.68
CA GLN A 127 4.83 -14.83 2.79
C GLN A 127 3.84 -16.01 2.69
N LEU A 128 2.62 -15.75 2.23
CA LEU A 128 1.58 -16.76 2.03
C LEU A 128 1.68 -17.51 0.70
N HIS A 129 2.70 -17.24 -0.11
CA HIS A 129 2.89 -17.84 -1.45
C HIS A 129 1.75 -17.54 -2.44
N TYR A 130 1.02 -16.43 -2.23
CA TYR A 130 -0.02 -15.94 -3.13
C TYR A 130 0.53 -15.01 -4.21
N ALA A 131 1.77 -14.53 -4.06
CA ALA A 131 2.46 -13.71 -5.03
C ALA A 131 3.97 -13.98 -4.98
N ARG A 132 4.68 -13.51 -6.01
CA ARG A 132 6.16 -13.49 -6.07
C ARG A 132 6.63 -12.04 -6.04
N PRO A 133 7.83 -11.76 -5.48
CA PRO A 133 8.49 -10.48 -5.69
C PRO A 133 8.69 -10.19 -7.19
N TYR A 134 8.47 -8.94 -7.60
CA TYR A 134 8.56 -8.49 -8.98
C TYR A 134 9.09 -7.06 -9.06
N ASP A 135 10.12 -6.86 -9.87
CA ASP A 135 10.89 -5.62 -10.01
C ASP A 135 10.58 -4.85 -11.30
N GLY A 136 9.64 -5.32 -12.12
CA GLY A 136 9.30 -4.71 -13.41
C GLY A 136 9.90 -5.40 -14.64
N GLY A 137 10.70 -6.46 -14.45
CA GLY A 137 11.28 -7.25 -15.55
C GLY A 137 10.31 -8.17 -16.29
N GLN A 138 10.82 -9.20 -16.94
CA GLN A 138 9.96 -10.21 -17.57
C GLN A 138 9.32 -11.12 -16.51
N ARG A 139 7.99 -11.24 -16.53
CA ARG A 139 7.27 -12.15 -15.64
C ARG A 139 7.55 -13.62 -15.98
N LYS A 140 7.78 -14.42 -14.94
CA LYS A 140 7.82 -15.89 -15.06
C LYS A 140 6.39 -16.44 -15.06
N GLY A 141 6.15 -17.52 -15.80
CA GLY A 141 4.87 -18.21 -15.76
C GLY A 141 4.53 -18.78 -14.38
N TRP A 142 3.25 -18.91 -14.10
CA TRP A 142 2.71 -19.58 -12.92
C TRP A 142 2.37 -21.06 -13.15
N CYS A 143 2.47 -21.51 -14.41
CA CYS A 143 2.28 -22.91 -14.73
C CYS A 143 3.45 -23.78 -14.26
N PRO A 144 3.19 -25.01 -13.82
CA PRO A 144 4.24 -26.00 -13.58
C PRO A 144 5.13 -26.14 -14.81
N ILE A 145 6.44 -26.28 -14.58
CA ILE A 145 7.37 -26.68 -15.62
C ILE A 145 7.10 -28.17 -15.84
N SER A 146 6.43 -28.48 -16.96
CA SER A 146 6.25 -29.85 -17.45
C SER A 146 7.55 -30.41 -17.99
#